data_AF-A0A7J3BF37-F1
#
_entry.id   AF-A0A7J3BF37-F1
#
_cell.length_a   1.000
_cell.length_b   1.000
_cell.length_c   1.000
_cell.angle_alpha   90.00
_cell.angle_beta   90.00
_cell.angle_gamma   90.00
#
_symmetry.space_group_name_H-M   'P 1'
#
loop_
_entity.id
_entity.type
_entity.pdbx_description
1 polymer ?
#
loop_
_entity_poly.entity_id
_entity_poly.type
_entity_poly.pdbx_seq_one_letter_code
_entity_poly.pdbx_strand_id
1 'polypeptide(L)'
;DVPVSLSCQPLGGEQVKALAEAGLDTIGIPVDAATEELFEEVKGATASGPYNWKRQIDALRRAVEVFGAGRVYTHLIVGLGETDEEMVHFIQEMVDMGVYPALFAFTPLPGTMLEGRAQPELSRYRRLQLAQHLIVGRVARFEGMRFRMGDLVGFGVPGDRVREVVRSGSPFMTSGCPDCNRPYYNERPGGPIYNYARPLNNAEISAIEREMALSGLI
;
A
#
# COMPACT_ATOMS: atom_id res chain seq x y z
N ASP A 1 -1.18 25.48 -14.11
CA ASP A 1 -2.05 24.30 -14.04
C ASP A 1 -1.92 23.63 -12.68
N VAL A 2 -3.03 23.03 -12.21
CA VAL A 2 -3.09 22.26 -10.96
C VAL A 2 -3.12 20.78 -11.36
N PRO A 3 -2.22 19.93 -10.84
CA PRO A 3 -2.21 18.52 -11.18
C PRO A 3 -3.54 17.83 -10.81
N VAL A 4 -4.06 16.99 -11.71
CA VAL A 4 -5.31 16.25 -11.53
C VAL A 4 -5.01 14.77 -11.39
N SER A 5 -5.47 14.20 -10.28
CA SER A 5 -5.40 12.75 -10.01
C SER A 5 -6.79 12.14 -9.97
N LEU A 6 -6.98 10.99 -10.62
CA LEU A 6 -8.23 10.24 -10.62
C LEU A 6 -8.02 8.87 -9.99
N SER A 7 -8.78 8.52 -8.96
CA SER A 7 -8.91 7.14 -8.48
C SER A 7 -10.21 6.55 -9.04
N CYS A 8 -10.14 5.43 -9.76
CA CYS A 8 -11.30 4.84 -10.42
C CYS A 8 -11.23 3.30 -10.49
N GLN A 9 -12.35 2.70 -10.89
CA GLN A 9 -12.41 1.30 -11.33
C GLN A 9 -11.53 1.07 -12.58
N PRO A 10 -11.18 -0.19 -12.90
CA PRO A 10 -10.52 -0.51 -14.17
C PRO A 10 -11.26 0.05 -15.38
N LEU A 11 -10.54 0.78 -16.24
CA LEU A 11 -11.06 1.35 -17.47
C LEU A 11 -10.48 0.62 -18.70
N GLY A 12 -11.20 0.68 -19.82
CA GLY A 12 -10.71 0.21 -21.12
C GLY A 12 -9.60 1.13 -21.66
N GLY A 13 -8.74 0.59 -22.53
CA GLY A 13 -7.57 1.34 -23.06
C GLY A 13 -7.92 2.68 -23.70
N GLU A 14 -9.00 2.75 -24.48
CA GLU A 14 -9.45 4.00 -25.10
C GLU A 14 -9.92 5.04 -24.08
N GLN A 15 -10.54 4.61 -22.98
CA GLN A 15 -10.95 5.52 -21.90
C GLN A 15 -9.73 6.07 -21.15
N VAL A 16 -8.73 5.22 -20.90
CA VAL A 16 -7.47 5.62 -20.26
C VAL A 16 -6.73 6.65 -21.12
N LYS A 17 -6.66 6.44 -22.44
CA LYS A 17 -6.09 7.41 -23.39
C LYS A 17 -6.85 8.73 -23.41
N ALA A 18 -8.18 8.66 -23.51
CA ALA A 18 -9.02 9.86 -23.51
C ALA A 18 -8.84 10.71 -22.23
N LEU A 19 -8.66 10.07 -21.07
CA LEU A 19 -8.36 10.77 -19.82
C LEU A 19 -6.98 11.45 -19.86
N ALA A 20 -5.96 10.78 -20.39
CA ALA A 20 -4.63 11.37 -20.54
C ALA A 20 -4.64 12.56 -21.51
N GLU A 21 -5.33 12.45 -22.65
CA GLU A 21 -5.50 13.53 -23.63
C GLU A 21 -6.30 14.71 -23.07
N ALA A 22 -7.22 14.45 -22.13
CA ALA A 22 -7.96 15.48 -21.41
C ALA A 22 -7.13 16.20 -20.32
N GLY A 23 -5.86 15.81 -20.13
CA GLY A 23 -4.95 16.45 -19.18
C GLY A 23 -4.94 15.85 -17.78
N LEU A 24 -5.37 14.59 -17.61
CA LEU A 24 -5.18 13.88 -16.34
C LEU A 24 -3.67 13.62 -16.12
N ASP A 25 -3.15 13.92 -14.93
CA ASP A 25 -1.72 13.74 -14.61
C ASP A 25 -1.43 12.34 -14.08
N THR A 26 -2.28 11.84 -13.18
CA THR A 26 -2.09 10.56 -12.49
C THR A 26 -3.38 9.78 -12.35
N ILE A 27 -3.28 8.45 -12.37
CA ILE A 27 -4.42 7.54 -12.26
C ILE A 27 -4.18 6.47 -11.18
N GLY A 28 -5.20 6.23 -10.35
CA GLY A 28 -5.21 5.23 -9.30
C GLY A 28 -6.23 4.13 -9.61
N ILE A 29 -5.81 2.88 -9.63
CA ILE A 29 -6.68 1.71 -9.83
C ILE A 29 -6.46 0.74 -8.65
N PRO A 30 -7.35 0.73 -7.63
CA PRO A 30 -7.17 -0.05 -6.40
C PRO A 30 -7.29 -1.56 -6.63
N VAL A 31 -6.23 -2.32 -6.33
CA VAL A 31 -6.28 -3.80 -6.32
C VAL A 31 -6.86 -4.30 -4.99
N ASP A 32 -6.56 -3.60 -3.90
CA ASP A 32 -6.99 -3.85 -2.52
C ASP A 32 -6.38 -5.10 -1.86
N ALA A 33 -6.24 -6.22 -2.56
CA ALA A 33 -5.69 -7.47 -2.02
C ALA A 33 -4.29 -7.80 -2.59
N ALA A 34 -3.48 -8.53 -1.82
CA ALA A 34 -2.13 -8.93 -2.23
C ALA A 34 -2.09 -10.25 -3.05
N THR A 35 -3.16 -11.03 -3.05
CA THR A 35 -3.27 -12.29 -3.80
C THR A 35 -4.57 -12.37 -4.58
N GLU A 36 -4.59 -13.20 -5.62
CA GLU A 36 -5.79 -13.43 -6.43
C GLU A 36 -6.91 -14.06 -5.60
N GLU A 37 -6.58 -15.00 -4.72
CA GLU A 37 -7.54 -15.66 -3.85
C GLU A 37 -8.25 -14.65 -2.93
N LEU A 38 -7.49 -13.80 -2.26
CA LEU A 38 -8.03 -12.75 -1.39
C LEU A 38 -8.81 -11.71 -2.18
N PHE A 39 -8.35 -11.36 -3.38
CA PHE A 39 -9.07 -10.45 -4.26
C PHE A 39 -10.47 -11.00 -4.61
N GLU A 40 -10.55 -12.27 -5.00
CA GLU A 40 -11.82 -12.90 -5.37
C GLU A 40 -12.77 -13.00 -4.16
N GLU A 41 -12.25 -13.31 -2.98
CA GLU A 41 -13.01 -13.33 -1.71
C GLU A 41 -13.54 -11.96 -1.27
N VAL A 42 -12.79 -10.88 -1.53
CA VAL A 42 -13.10 -9.55 -1.01
C VAL A 42 -13.93 -8.72 -2.00
N LYS A 43 -13.63 -8.80 -3.30
CA LYS A 43 -14.28 -7.97 -4.32
C LYS A 43 -14.50 -8.62 -5.69
N GLY A 44 -13.95 -9.80 -5.93
CA GLY A 44 -14.16 -10.53 -7.17
C GLY A 44 -15.43 -11.38 -7.13
N ALA A 45 -15.43 -12.46 -7.91
CA ALA A 45 -16.60 -13.28 -8.16
C ALA A 45 -17.12 -13.99 -6.90
N THR A 46 -16.23 -14.46 -6.01
CA THR A 46 -16.61 -15.10 -4.74
C THR A 46 -17.37 -14.14 -3.82
N ALA A 47 -17.00 -12.85 -3.85
CA ALA A 47 -17.71 -11.77 -3.17
C ALA A 47 -18.99 -11.30 -3.89
N SER A 48 -19.40 -11.96 -4.98
CA SER A 48 -20.44 -11.49 -5.90
C SER A 48 -20.15 -10.09 -6.48
N GLY A 49 -18.87 -9.73 -6.56
CA GLY A 49 -18.40 -8.48 -7.13
C GLY A 49 -18.16 -8.57 -8.64
N PRO A 50 -18.14 -7.42 -9.35
CA PRO A 50 -17.98 -7.37 -10.80
C PRO A 50 -16.52 -7.43 -11.26
N TYR A 51 -15.57 -7.46 -10.32
CA TYR A 51 -14.15 -7.35 -10.61
C TYR A 51 -13.51 -8.72 -10.87
N ASN A 52 -12.40 -8.71 -11.60
CA ASN A 52 -11.62 -9.90 -11.88
C ASN A 52 -10.14 -9.56 -11.77
N TRP A 53 -9.38 -10.40 -11.07
CA TRP A 53 -7.96 -10.18 -10.80
C TRP A 53 -7.15 -9.84 -12.06
N LYS A 54 -7.18 -10.71 -13.07
CA LYS A 54 -6.43 -10.52 -14.31
C LYS A 54 -6.78 -9.21 -15.01
N ARG A 55 -8.07 -8.85 -15.07
CA ARG A 55 -8.52 -7.57 -15.66
C ARG A 55 -8.01 -6.36 -14.87
N GLN A 56 -7.91 -6.48 -13.55
CA GLN A 56 -7.37 -5.45 -12.67
C GLN A 56 -5.88 -5.19 -13.00
N ILE A 57 -5.08 -6.26 -13.04
CA ILE A 57 -3.65 -6.19 -13.33
C ILE A 57 -3.40 -5.69 -14.76
N ASP A 58 -4.16 -6.19 -15.74
CA ASP A 58 -4.04 -5.72 -17.12
C ASP A 58 -4.44 -4.24 -17.28
N ALA A 59 -5.37 -3.73 -16.46
CA ALA A 59 -5.72 -2.31 -16.46
C ALA A 59 -4.60 -1.43 -15.91
N LEU A 60 -3.91 -1.87 -14.86
CA LEU A 60 -2.70 -1.21 -14.35
C LEU A 60 -1.59 -1.17 -15.41
N ARG A 61 -1.32 -2.30 -16.09
CA ARG A 61 -0.31 -2.35 -17.16
C ARG A 61 -0.62 -1.35 -18.28
N ARG A 62 -1.87 -1.32 -18.76
CA ARG A 62 -2.30 -0.34 -19.78
C ARG A 62 -2.21 1.10 -19.30
N ALA A 63 -2.55 1.36 -18.04
CA ALA A 63 -2.40 2.69 -17.46
C ALA A 63 -0.92 3.11 -17.46
N VAL A 64 0.01 2.20 -17.14
CA VAL A 64 1.45 2.50 -17.20
C VAL A 64 1.91 2.77 -18.64
N GLU A 65 1.41 2.02 -19.63
CA GLU A 65 1.72 2.26 -21.04
C GLU A 65 1.29 3.66 -21.52
N VAL A 66 0.18 4.19 -20.99
CA VAL A 66 -0.36 5.51 -21.36
C VAL A 66 0.25 6.65 -20.55
N PHE A 67 0.27 6.53 -19.22
CA PHE A 67 0.71 7.60 -18.32
C PHE A 67 2.22 7.59 -18.06
N GLY A 68 2.86 6.43 -18.18
CA GLY A 68 4.26 6.21 -17.81
C GLY A 68 4.45 5.78 -16.36
N ALA A 69 5.63 5.20 -16.08
CA ALA A 69 6.01 4.75 -14.75
C ALA A 69 6.02 5.90 -13.73
N GLY A 70 5.54 5.63 -12.52
CA GLY A 70 5.47 6.62 -11.43
C GLY A 70 4.28 7.58 -11.50
N ARG A 71 3.37 7.41 -12.48
CA ARG A 71 2.11 8.17 -12.58
C ARG A 71 0.86 7.31 -12.40
N VAL A 72 1.06 6.02 -12.14
CA VAL A 72 0.00 5.06 -11.87
C VAL A 72 0.11 4.58 -10.44
N TYR A 73 -1.01 4.57 -9.74
CA TYR A 73 -1.11 4.21 -8.33
C TYR A 73 -2.04 3.03 -8.14
N THR A 74 -1.78 2.23 -7.12
CA THR A 74 -2.73 1.25 -6.62
C THR A 74 -2.79 1.32 -5.10
N HIS A 75 -3.84 0.76 -4.53
CA HIS A 75 -4.05 0.66 -3.10
C HIS A 75 -4.04 -0.81 -2.71
N LEU A 76 -3.38 -1.12 -1.59
CA LEU A 76 -3.36 -2.43 -0.97
C LEU A 76 -3.80 -2.30 0.48
N ILE A 77 -4.67 -3.20 0.91
CA ILE A 77 -5.20 -3.24 2.26
C ILE A 77 -4.46 -4.33 3.04
N VAL A 78 -3.78 -3.91 4.09
CA VAL A 78 -3.14 -4.80 5.06
C VAL A 78 -4.18 -5.26 6.08
N GLY A 79 -4.28 -6.56 6.29
CA GLY A 79 -5.22 -7.18 7.23
C GLY A 79 -6.42 -7.85 6.56
N LEU A 80 -6.37 -8.12 5.26
CA LEU A 80 -7.38 -8.91 4.55
C LEU A 80 -7.15 -10.43 4.68
N GLY A 81 -6.02 -10.84 5.25
CA GLY A 81 -5.68 -12.25 5.47
C GLY A 81 -4.38 -12.66 4.79
N GLU A 82 -3.74 -11.74 4.08
CA GLU A 82 -2.44 -11.92 3.48
C GLU A 82 -1.34 -12.08 4.52
N THR A 83 -0.33 -12.87 4.19
CA THR A 83 0.96 -12.88 4.87
C THR A 83 1.78 -11.65 4.50
N ASP A 84 2.85 -11.38 5.26
CA ASP A 84 3.75 -10.30 4.91
C ASP A 84 4.57 -10.61 3.66
N GLU A 85 4.90 -11.88 3.44
CA GLU A 85 5.60 -12.34 2.24
C GLU A 85 4.78 -12.06 0.97
N GLU A 86 3.49 -12.42 0.95
CA GLU A 86 2.58 -12.15 -0.16
C GLU A 86 2.44 -10.64 -0.41
N MET A 87 2.24 -9.85 0.66
CA MET A 87 2.13 -8.39 0.56
C MET A 87 3.40 -7.76 -0.02
N VAL A 88 4.58 -8.11 0.50
CA VAL A 88 5.86 -7.54 0.03
C VAL A 88 6.20 -8.01 -1.38
N HIS A 89 5.87 -9.26 -1.74
CA HIS A 89 6.00 -9.76 -3.10
C HIS A 89 5.15 -8.94 -4.07
N PHE A 90 3.87 -8.75 -3.77
CA PHE A 90 2.96 -7.99 -4.62
C PHE A 90 3.39 -6.51 -4.74
N ILE A 91 3.85 -5.90 -3.65
CA ILE A 91 4.45 -4.55 -3.67
C ILE A 91 5.62 -4.48 -4.66
N GLN A 92 6.52 -5.47 -4.64
CA GLN A 92 7.66 -5.54 -5.56
C GLN A 92 7.20 -5.64 -7.02
N GLU A 93 6.22 -6.50 -7.30
CA GLU A 93 5.67 -6.65 -8.65
C GLU A 93 5.04 -5.34 -9.17
N MET A 94 4.32 -4.60 -8.33
CA MET A 94 3.75 -3.31 -8.69
C MET A 94 4.84 -2.28 -8.99
N VAL A 95 5.87 -2.19 -8.14
CA VAL A 95 6.98 -1.26 -8.34
C VAL A 95 7.77 -1.59 -9.61
N ASP A 96 8.03 -2.86 -9.89
CA ASP A 96 8.70 -3.30 -11.12
C ASP A 96 7.84 -3.03 -12.37
N MET A 97 6.51 -3.07 -12.24
CA MET A 97 5.57 -2.66 -13.30
C MET A 97 5.52 -1.14 -13.50
N GLY A 98 6.05 -0.33 -12.58
CA GLY A 98 5.98 1.14 -12.63
C GLY A 98 4.74 1.73 -11.95
N VAL A 99 4.04 0.93 -11.14
CA VAL A 99 2.88 1.31 -10.33
C VAL A 99 3.33 1.59 -8.89
N TYR A 100 2.86 2.68 -8.29
CA TYR A 100 3.09 2.98 -6.87
C TYR A 100 2.04 2.28 -5.99
N PRO A 101 2.43 1.35 -5.09
CA PRO A 101 1.50 0.69 -4.17
C PRO A 101 1.39 1.47 -2.84
N ALA A 102 0.28 2.16 -2.61
CA ALA A 102 -0.02 2.78 -1.32
C ALA A 102 -0.75 1.79 -0.40
N LEU A 103 -0.39 1.81 0.90
CA LEU A 103 -0.94 0.88 1.88
C LEU A 103 -2.08 1.49 2.68
N PHE A 104 -3.06 0.67 3.01
CA PHE A 104 -4.20 0.98 3.84
C PHE A 104 -4.31 -0.06 4.94
N ALA A 105 -4.62 0.34 6.17
CA ALA A 105 -4.98 -0.62 7.21
C ALA A 105 -6.44 -1.04 7.02
N PHE A 106 -6.71 -2.34 7.15
CA PHE A 106 -8.09 -2.82 7.16
C PHE A 106 -8.87 -2.17 8.30
N THR A 107 -10.10 -1.73 8.00
CA THR A 107 -11.02 -1.13 8.96
C THR A 107 -12.36 -1.85 8.87
N PRO A 108 -12.77 -2.60 9.91
CA PRO A 108 -14.06 -3.28 9.90
C PRO A 108 -15.19 -2.25 9.92
N LEU A 109 -16.10 -2.38 8.96
CA LEU A 109 -17.28 -1.53 8.84
C LEU A 109 -18.53 -2.33 9.22
N PRO A 110 -19.36 -1.83 10.16
CA PRO A 110 -20.62 -2.47 10.52
C PRO A 110 -21.52 -2.69 9.30
N GLY A 111 -22.14 -3.87 9.22
CA GLY A 111 -23.02 -4.29 8.13
C GLY A 111 -22.30 -4.82 6.88
N THR A 112 -20.97 -4.94 6.90
CA THR A 112 -20.20 -5.55 5.81
C THR A 112 -19.87 -7.01 6.11
N MET A 113 -19.60 -7.81 5.08
CA MET A 113 -19.17 -9.21 5.23
C MET A 113 -17.91 -9.38 6.09
N LEU A 114 -17.10 -8.33 6.21
CA LEU A 114 -15.84 -8.33 6.95
C LEU A 114 -15.95 -7.61 8.31
N GLU A 115 -17.16 -7.27 8.78
CA GLU A 115 -17.36 -6.51 10.02
C GLU A 115 -16.75 -7.18 11.26
N GLY A 116 -16.67 -8.51 11.28
CA GLY A 116 -16.12 -9.29 12.39
C GLY A 116 -14.61 -9.49 12.33
N ARG A 117 -13.92 -8.99 11.30
CA ARG A 117 -12.47 -9.14 11.17
C ARG A 117 -11.72 -8.07 11.98
N ALA A 118 -10.61 -8.47 12.56
CA ALA A 118 -9.74 -7.56 13.30
C ALA A 118 -8.96 -6.65 12.34
N GLN A 119 -8.65 -5.43 12.82
CA GLN A 119 -7.67 -4.57 12.17
C GLN A 119 -6.27 -5.19 12.28
N PRO A 120 -5.32 -4.85 11.38
CA PRO A 120 -3.95 -5.34 11.51
C PRO A 120 -3.29 -4.79 12.77
N GLU A 121 -2.47 -5.61 13.43
CA GLU A 121 -1.60 -5.16 14.51
C GLU A 121 -0.73 -4.00 14.05
N LEU A 122 -0.59 -2.98 14.91
CA LEU A 122 0.11 -1.76 14.54
C LEU A 122 1.57 -2.02 14.18
N SER A 123 2.25 -2.87 14.95
CA SER A 123 3.65 -3.28 14.71
C SER A 123 3.81 -3.98 13.35
N ARG A 124 2.88 -4.86 12.97
CA ARG A 124 2.83 -5.49 11.64
C ARG A 124 2.67 -4.44 10.54
N TYR A 125 1.76 -3.49 10.72
CA TYR A 125 1.54 -2.43 9.74
C TYR A 125 2.78 -1.54 9.56
N ARG A 126 3.46 -1.15 10.65
CA ARG A 126 4.73 -0.40 10.59
C ARG A 126 5.81 -1.11 9.79
N ARG A 127 5.93 -2.42 10.01
CA ARG A 127 6.88 -3.27 9.29
C ARG A 127 6.59 -3.27 7.78
N LEU A 128 5.33 -3.39 7.38
CA LEU A 128 4.94 -3.36 5.96
C LEU A 128 5.08 -1.97 5.34
N GLN A 129 4.78 -0.89 6.08
CA GLN A 129 5.07 0.49 5.66
C GLN A 129 6.56 0.69 5.37
N LEU A 130 7.44 0.17 6.24
CA LEU A 130 8.88 0.27 6.04
C LEU A 130 9.36 -0.57 4.84
N ALA A 131 8.84 -1.78 4.67
CA ALA A 131 9.17 -2.62 3.51
C ALA A 131 8.76 -1.94 2.20
N GLN A 132 7.54 -1.41 2.14
CA GLN A 132 7.03 -0.64 1.00
C GLN A 132 7.93 0.55 0.69
N HIS A 133 8.31 1.33 1.71
CA HIS A 133 9.14 2.51 1.54
C HIS A 133 10.53 2.16 0.98
N LEU A 134 11.14 1.08 1.47
CA LEU A 134 12.44 0.61 1.00
C LEU A 134 12.40 0.13 -0.46
N ILE A 135 11.32 -0.57 -0.86
CA ILE A 135 11.15 -1.05 -2.24
C ILE A 135 10.87 0.10 -3.19
N VAL A 136 9.92 0.98 -2.86
CA VAL A 136 9.58 2.17 -3.66
C VAL A 136 10.79 3.09 -3.81
N GLY A 137 11.57 3.28 -2.75
CA GLY A 137 12.81 4.05 -2.76
C GLY A 137 13.99 3.35 -3.45
N ARG A 138 13.81 2.11 -3.95
CA ARG A 138 14.84 1.26 -4.56
C ARG A 138 16.06 1.03 -3.65
N VAL A 139 15.85 1.05 -2.34
CA VAL A 139 16.88 0.81 -1.31
C VAL A 139 17.00 -0.69 -1.01
N ALA A 140 15.88 -1.42 -1.10
CA ALA A 140 15.82 -2.87 -0.96
C ALA A 140 14.93 -3.46 -2.05
N ARG A 141 15.01 -4.78 -2.24
CA ARG A 141 14.08 -5.54 -3.06
C ARG A 141 13.57 -6.74 -2.29
N PHE A 142 12.42 -7.28 -2.70
CA PHE A 142 11.82 -8.49 -2.11
C PHE A 142 12.83 -9.64 -1.97
N GLU A 143 13.65 -9.89 -2.99
CA GLU A 143 14.60 -11.02 -3.00
C GLU A 143 15.71 -10.89 -1.94
N GLY A 144 15.96 -9.68 -1.45
CA GLY A 144 16.90 -9.42 -0.35
C GLY A 144 16.26 -9.50 1.04
N MET A 145 14.92 -9.51 1.13
CA MET A 145 14.20 -9.58 2.39
C MET A 145 14.14 -11.03 2.91
N ARG A 146 13.96 -11.19 4.22
CA ARG A 146 13.91 -12.50 4.88
C ARG A 146 12.55 -12.71 5.51
N PHE A 147 11.96 -13.89 5.27
CA PHE A 147 10.67 -14.28 5.79
C PHE A 147 10.77 -15.56 6.63
N ARG A 148 9.88 -15.72 7.61
CA ARG A 148 9.75 -16.94 8.41
C ARG A 148 8.28 -17.23 8.64
N MET A 149 7.79 -18.32 8.05
CA MET A 149 6.36 -18.69 8.09
C MET A 149 5.46 -17.55 7.58
N GLY A 150 5.85 -16.87 6.50
CA GLY A 150 5.11 -15.75 5.91
C GLY A 150 5.31 -14.40 6.62
N ASP A 151 5.91 -14.36 7.82
CA ASP A 151 6.23 -13.10 8.50
C ASP A 151 7.55 -12.49 8.01
N LEU A 152 7.56 -11.18 7.78
CA LEU A 152 8.79 -10.45 7.49
C LEU A 152 9.67 -10.37 8.74
N VAL A 153 10.90 -10.89 8.64
CA VAL A 153 11.90 -10.98 9.73
C VAL A 153 13.26 -10.35 9.35
N GLY A 154 13.35 -9.68 8.21
CA GLY A 154 14.49 -8.85 7.86
C GLY A 154 14.31 -8.09 6.55
N PHE A 155 14.72 -6.82 6.52
CA PHE A 155 14.51 -5.92 5.39
C PHE A 155 15.55 -6.01 4.26
N GLY A 156 16.55 -6.89 4.39
CA GLY A 156 17.63 -6.99 3.40
C GLY A 156 18.61 -5.81 3.38
N VAL A 157 18.58 -4.97 4.42
CA VAL A 157 19.47 -3.82 4.59
C VAL A 157 20.09 -3.79 5.99
N PRO A 158 21.24 -3.12 6.18
CA PRO A 158 21.85 -2.96 7.50
C PRO A 158 20.92 -2.32 8.53
N GLY A 159 20.97 -2.78 9.79
CA GLY A 159 20.04 -2.35 10.84
C GLY A 159 20.16 -0.87 11.24
N ASP A 160 21.34 -0.27 11.08
CA ASP A 160 21.55 1.17 11.19
C ASP A 160 20.79 1.94 10.10
N ARG A 161 20.78 1.45 8.86
CA ARG A 161 19.96 2.02 7.79
C ARG A 161 18.47 1.91 8.08
N VAL A 162 18.01 0.77 8.62
CA VAL A 162 16.61 0.61 9.06
C VAL A 162 16.26 1.68 10.09
N ARG A 163 17.10 1.86 11.14
CA ARG A 163 16.87 2.88 12.18
C ARG A 163 16.87 4.30 11.64
N GLU A 164 17.75 4.63 10.69
CA GLU A 164 17.78 5.94 10.03
C GLU A 164 16.45 6.23 9.32
N VAL A 165 15.94 5.26 8.54
CA VAL A 165 14.67 5.41 7.81
C VAL A 165 13.46 5.44 8.75
N VAL A 166 13.51 4.70 9.87
CA VAL A 166 12.46 4.81 10.90
C VAL A 166 12.43 6.22 11.50
N ARG A 167 13.61 6.78 11.81
CA ARG A 167 13.75 8.10 12.43
C ARG A 167 13.40 9.26 11.51
N SER A 168 13.41 9.08 10.19
CA SER A 168 12.92 10.11 9.28
C SER A 168 11.40 10.31 9.39
N GLY A 169 10.67 9.31 9.89
CA GLY A 169 9.20 9.31 9.95
C GLY A 169 8.52 9.14 8.58
N SER A 170 9.24 9.26 7.46
CA SER A 170 8.68 9.25 6.11
C SER A 170 7.92 7.97 5.73
N PRO A 171 8.31 6.75 6.17
CA PRO A 171 7.54 5.54 5.83
C PRO A 171 6.13 5.52 6.43
N PHE A 172 5.91 6.27 7.52
CA PHE A 172 4.70 6.19 8.32
C PHE A 172 3.71 7.32 8.02
N MET A 173 4.07 8.21 7.10
CA MET A 173 3.18 9.25 6.62
C MET A 173 2.15 8.69 5.64
N THR A 174 1.01 9.38 5.53
CA THR A 174 0.06 9.11 4.45
C THR A 174 0.79 9.22 3.11
N SER A 175 0.62 8.21 2.25
CA SER A 175 1.27 8.16 0.94
C SER A 175 0.30 7.74 -0.16
N GLY A 176 0.67 7.99 -1.41
CA GLY A 176 -0.20 7.84 -2.57
C GLY A 176 0.20 8.81 -3.67
N CYS A 177 -0.77 9.41 -4.33
CA CYS A 177 -0.52 10.50 -5.29
C CYS A 177 0.27 11.65 -4.65
N PRO A 178 0.89 12.53 -5.47
CA PRO A 178 1.65 13.67 -4.95
C PRO A 178 0.77 14.51 -4.00
N ASP A 179 1.40 15.00 -2.93
CA ASP A 179 0.75 15.81 -1.89
C ASP A 179 -0.40 15.12 -1.10
N CYS A 180 -0.47 13.79 -1.15
CA CYS A 180 -1.46 13.02 -0.38
C CYS A 180 -1.24 13.23 1.14
N ASN A 181 -2.19 13.93 1.79
CA ASN A 181 -2.11 14.31 3.20
C ASN A 181 -3.44 14.08 3.94
N ARG A 182 -4.25 13.12 3.48
CA ARG A 182 -5.60 12.90 4.01
C ARG A 182 -5.56 12.34 5.45
N PRO A 183 -6.14 13.04 6.44
CA PRO A 183 -6.20 12.55 7.81
C PRO A 183 -7.35 11.55 8.01
N TYR A 184 -7.16 10.58 8.91
CA TYR A 184 -8.19 9.63 9.37
C TYR A 184 -8.88 8.87 8.24
N TYR A 185 -8.09 8.37 7.29
CA TYR A 185 -8.65 7.69 6.13
C TYR A 185 -9.01 6.23 6.43
N ASN A 186 -8.15 5.54 7.18
CA ASN A 186 -8.39 4.18 7.69
C ASN A 186 -8.27 4.12 9.23
N GLU A 187 -8.11 5.27 9.86
CA GLU A 187 -7.99 5.41 11.31
C GLU A 187 -9.26 6.03 11.89
N ARG A 188 -9.67 5.58 13.07
CA ARG A 188 -10.60 6.35 13.89
C ARG A 188 -9.86 7.54 14.49
N PRO A 189 -10.51 8.71 14.71
CA PRO A 189 -9.87 9.83 15.39
C PRO A 189 -9.28 9.48 16.77
N GLY A 190 -9.86 8.49 17.46
CA GLY A 190 -9.37 7.97 18.75
C GLY A 190 -8.24 6.94 18.66
N GLY A 191 -7.79 6.59 17.46
CA GLY A 191 -6.73 5.61 17.22
C GLY A 191 -7.20 4.15 17.11
N PRO A 192 -6.25 3.22 16.87
CA PRO A 192 -4.81 3.49 16.64
C PRO A 192 -4.58 4.30 15.35
N ILE A 193 -3.49 5.07 15.31
CA ILE A 193 -3.12 5.88 14.13
C ILE A 193 -2.16 5.09 13.25
N TYR A 194 -2.60 4.70 12.05
CA TYR A 194 -1.79 3.95 11.08
C TYR A 194 -0.98 4.86 10.15
N ASN A 195 -1.51 6.02 9.76
CA ASN A 195 -0.83 6.94 8.84
C ASN A 195 -0.89 8.36 9.37
N TYR A 196 0.25 9.04 9.30
CA TYR A 196 0.36 10.44 9.72
C TYR A 196 0.22 11.37 8.50
N ALA A 197 -0.83 12.17 8.49
CA ALA A 197 -1.11 13.16 7.44
C ALA A 197 -0.10 14.33 7.38
N ARG A 198 0.90 14.33 8.25
CA ARG A 198 1.91 15.39 8.41
C ARG A 198 3.24 14.79 8.87
N PRO A 199 4.34 15.55 8.77
CA PRO A 199 5.59 15.17 9.42
C PRO A 199 5.38 14.84 10.90
N LEU A 200 6.02 13.76 11.33
CA LEU A 200 5.92 13.24 12.68
C LEU A 200 6.78 14.07 13.63
N ASN A 201 6.33 14.23 14.87
CA ASN A 201 7.14 14.79 15.93
C ASN A 201 7.99 13.70 16.63
N ASN A 202 8.93 14.12 17.47
CA ASN A 202 9.84 13.20 18.16
C ASN A 202 9.11 12.16 19.04
N ALA A 203 7.98 12.52 19.66
CA ALA A 203 7.24 11.58 20.50
C ALA A 203 6.56 10.47 19.66
N GLU A 204 6.04 10.83 18.49
CA GLU A 204 5.46 9.91 17.51
C GLU A 204 6.54 8.98 16.92
N ILE A 205 7.71 9.52 16.55
CA ILE A 205 8.84 8.72 16.09
C ILE A 205 9.27 7.71 17.17
N SER A 206 9.44 8.17 18.42
CA SER A 206 9.78 7.27 19.53
C SER A 206 8.71 6.21 19.81
N ALA A 207 7.43 6.51 19.56
CA ALA A 207 6.37 5.51 19.67
C ALA A 207 6.50 4.43 18.58
N ILE A 208 6.78 4.83 17.35
CA ILE A 208 6.99 3.92 16.23
C ILE A 208 8.24 3.06 16.44
N GLU A 209 9.33 3.61 16.97
CA GLU A 209 10.50 2.81 17.35
C GLU A 209 10.13 1.71 18.37
N ARG A 210 9.26 2.00 19.34
CA ARG A 210 8.76 0.98 20.27
C ARG A 210 7.88 -0.06 19.57
N GLU A 211 6.96 0.38 18.71
CA GLU A 211 6.08 -0.50 17.94
C GLU A 211 6.89 -1.45 17.04
N MET A 212 7.94 -0.94 16.40
CA MET A 212 8.83 -1.70 15.53
C MET A 212 9.76 -2.65 16.33
N ALA A 213 10.17 -2.26 17.54
CA ALA A 213 10.92 -3.14 18.43
C ALA A 213 10.10 -4.38 18.84
N LEU A 214 8.77 -4.25 18.97
CA LEU A 214 7.88 -5.40 19.20
C LEU A 214 7.87 -6.41 18.04
N SER A 215 8.17 -5.96 16.82
CA SER A 215 8.35 -6.83 15.65
C SER A 215 9.71 -7.55 15.63
N GLY A 216 10.64 -7.19 16.53
CA GLY A 216 11.99 -7.76 16.58
C GLY A 216 12.89 -7.37 15.41
N LEU A 217 12.58 -6.27 14.72
CA LEU A 217 13.24 -5.85 13.48
C LEU A 217 14.17 -4.64 13.61
N ILE A 218 14.16 -3.97 14.76
CA ILE A 218 15.08 -2.87 15.09
C ILE A 218 15.63 -2.99 16.51
#